data_AF-A0A8T3RFC4-F1
#
_entry.id   AF-A0A8T3RFC4-F1
#
_cell.length_a   1.000
_cell.length_b   1.000
_cell.length_c   1.000
_cell.angle_alpha   90.00
_cell.angle_beta   90.00
_cell.angle_gamma   90.00
#
_symmetry.space_group_name_H-M   'P 1'
#
loop_
_entity.id
_entity.type
_entity.pdbx_description
1 polymer ?
#
loop_
_entity_poly.entity_id
_entity_poly.type
_entity_poly.pdbx_seq_one_letter_code
_entity_poly.pdbx_strand_id
1 'polypeptide(L)'
;MADAGDPFAELRIVHLVARLPRGVPVRVRDLVDRLNAEHLDWSFSRSVVVAALVQLQSNWMSDYRNSSGLELDEGSQGETVTVEDSSRVDPWIIRQADRLAGACTERLRTFAVDEGSIP
;
A
#
# COMPACT_ATOMS: atom_id res chain seq x y z
N MET A 1 -14.99 5.07 -2.72
CA MET A 1 -14.27 4.14 -3.61
C MET A 1 -12.79 4.47 -3.50
N ALA A 2 -11.91 3.46 -3.47
CA ALA A 2 -10.47 3.69 -3.46
C ALA A 2 -9.99 4.24 -4.80
N ASP A 3 -9.01 5.13 -4.74
CA ASP A 3 -8.35 5.67 -5.90
C ASP A 3 -6.84 5.57 -5.74
N ALA A 4 -6.12 5.48 -6.86
CA ALA A 4 -4.66 5.45 -6.84
C ALA A 4 -4.12 6.85 -6.44
N GLY A 5 -3.09 6.90 -5.59
CA GLY A 5 -2.57 8.15 -5.06
C GLY A 5 -3.35 8.71 -3.86
N ASP A 6 -4.46 8.08 -3.45
CA ASP A 6 -5.15 8.45 -2.22
C ASP A 6 -4.42 7.89 -0.99
N PRO A 7 -3.89 8.74 -0.09
CA PRO A 7 -3.07 8.27 1.02
C PRO A 7 -3.84 7.38 1.99
N PHE A 8 -5.16 7.53 2.12
CA PHE A 8 -5.98 6.70 3.00
C PHE A 8 -6.15 5.26 2.46
N ALA A 9 -6.31 5.11 1.15
CA ALA A 9 -6.33 3.80 0.50
C ALA A 9 -4.95 3.14 0.56
N GLU A 10 -3.89 3.88 0.21
CA GLU A 10 -2.51 3.39 0.20
C GLU A 10 -2.05 2.94 1.59
N LEU A 11 -2.38 3.69 2.64
CA LEU A 11 -2.02 3.34 4.02
C LEU A 11 -2.62 1.99 4.44
N ARG A 12 -3.89 1.73 4.09
CA ARG A 12 -4.56 0.45 4.38
C ARG A 12 -3.90 -0.71 3.63
N ILE A 13 -3.54 -0.49 2.36
CA ILE A 13 -2.81 -1.47 1.55
C ILE A 13 -1.44 -1.77 2.18
N VAL A 14 -0.66 -0.74 2.53
CA VAL A 14 0.66 -0.91 3.18
C VAL A 14 0.55 -1.64 4.52
N HIS A 15 -0.47 -1.35 5.32
CA HIS A 15 -0.73 -2.07 6.56
C HIS A 15 -1.01 -3.56 6.32
N LEU A 16 -1.76 -3.91 5.27
CA LEU A 16 -1.97 -5.31 4.92
C LEU A 16 -0.67 -5.96 4.43
N VAL A 17 0.08 -5.30 3.55
CA VAL A 17 1.37 -5.79 3.03
C VAL A 17 2.37 -6.05 4.16
N ALA A 18 2.42 -5.17 5.16
CA ALA A 18 3.29 -5.34 6.33
C ALA A 18 3.03 -6.64 7.11
N ARG A 19 1.82 -7.22 7.02
CA ARG A 19 1.43 -8.46 7.71
C ARG A 19 1.56 -9.72 6.84
N LEU A 20 1.97 -9.60 5.59
CA LEU A 20 2.12 -10.76 4.71
C LEU A 20 3.25 -11.69 5.17
N PRO A 21 3.12 -13.01 4.96
CA PRO A 21 4.24 -13.92 5.16
C PRO A 21 5.43 -13.48 4.28
N ARG A 22 6.64 -13.53 4.84
CA ARG A 22 7.87 -13.22 4.13
C ARG A 22 8.30 -14.41 3.25
N GLY A 23 8.92 -14.13 2.11
CA GLY A 23 9.41 -15.14 1.16
C GLY A 23 8.33 -15.96 0.45
N VAL A 24 7.05 -15.62 0.62
CA VAL A 24 5.92 -16.36 0.03
C VAL A 24 5.17 -15.47 -0.96
N PRO A 25 4.94 -15.92 -2.20
CA PRO A 25 4.12 -15.17 -3.15
C PRO A 25 2.65 -15.17 -2.71
N VAL A 26 2.05 -13.99 -2.61
CA VAL A 26 0.63 -13.79 -2.30
C VAL A 26 -0.07 -13.18 -3.50
N ARG A 27 -1.20 -13.74 -3.92
CA ARG A 27 -1.95 -13.23 -5.08
C ARG A 27 -2.56 -11.87 -4.77
N VAL A 28 -2.43 -10.93 -5.71
CA VAL A 28 -3.03 -9.60 -5.59
C VAL A 28 -4.55 -9.68 -5.43
N ARG A 29 -5.20 -10.65 -6.09
CA ARG A 29 -6.64 -10.89 -5.91
C ARG A 29 -7.00 -11.16 -4.46
N ASP A 30 -6.23 -11.99 -3.76
CA ASP A 30 -6.52 -12.34 -2.37
C ASP A 30 -6.28 -11.14 -1.43
N LEU A 31 -5.37 -10.23 -1.78
CA LEU A 31 -5.23 -8.93 -1.09
C LEU A 31 -6.46 -8.04 -1.30
N VAL A 32 -6.97 -7.96 -2.53
CA VAL A 32 -8.19 -7.20 -2.85
C VAL A 32 -9.39 -7.75 -2.08
N ASP A 33 -9.57 -9.07 -2.08
CA ASP A 33 -10.67 -9.72 -1.35
C ASP A 33 -10.57 -9.43 0.15
N ARG A 34 -9.36 -9.51 0.71
CA ARG A 34 -9.12 -9.23 2.12
C ARG A 34 -9.35 -7.75 2.49
N LEU A 35 -8.90 -6.81 1.67
CA LEU A 35 -9.11 -5.37 1.90
C LEU A 35 -10.60 -5.03 1.90
N ASN A 36 -11.36 -5.55 0.93
CA ASN A 36 -12.80 -5.33 0.84
C ASN A 36 -13.57 -6.01 1.98
N ALA A 37 -13.06 -7.11 2.54
CA ALA A 37 -13.65 -7.76 3.71
C ALA A 37 -13.33 -7.00 5.03
N GLU A 38 -12.12 -6.43 5.16
CA GLU A 38 -11.70 -5.69 6.36
C GLU A 38 -12.25 -4.24 6.40
N HIS A 39 -12.55 -3.63 5.25
CA HIS A 39 -12.98 -2.23 5.13
C HIS A 39 -14.30 -2.09 4.37
N LEU A 40 -15.42 -2.34 5.05
CA LEU A 40 -16.75 -2.34 4.43
C LEU A 40 -17.22 -0.95 3.96
N ASP A 41 -16.64 0.11 4.51
CA ASP A 41 -16.84 1.50 4.11
C ASP A 41 -16.14 1.85 2.79
N TRP A 42 -15.28 0.96 2.28
CA TRP A 42 -14.33 1.31 1.22
C TRP A 42 -14.11 0.18 0.21
N SER A 43 -14.42 0.43 -1.06
CA SER A 43 -14.20 -0.55 -2.13
C SER A 43 -12.80 -0.43 -2.76
N PHE A 44 -12.03 -1.51 -2.77
CA PHE A 44 -10.72 -1.63 -3.40
C PHE A 44 -10.82 -2.40 -4.72
N SER A 45 -10.28 -1.84 -5.79
CA SER A 45 -10.10 -2.54 -7.07
C SER A 45 -8.68 -3.08 -7.20
N ARG A 46 -8.50 -4.05 -8.10
CA ARG A 46 -7.17 -4.59 -8.42
C ARG A 46 -6.19 -3.51 -8.89
N SER A 47 -6.62 -2.57 -9.73
CA SER A 47 -5.74 -1.53 -10.25
C SER A 47 -5.18 -0.62 -9.15
N VAL A 48 -5.99 -0.28 -8.15
CA VAL A 48 -5.55 0.53 -7.00
C VAL A 48 -4.52 -0.23 -6.16
N VAL A 49 -4.75 -1.51 -5.88
CA VAL A 49 -3.80 -2.35 -5.13
C VAL A 49 -2.49 -2.50 -5.91
N VAL A 50 -2.54 -2.78 -7.21
CA VAL A 50 -1.34 -2.87 -8.05
C VAL A 50 -0.56 -1.55 -8.07
N ALA A 51 -1.24 -0.40 -8.23
CA ALA A 51 -0.58 0.90 -8.23
C ALA A 51 0.17 1.17 -6.92
N ALA A 52 -0.45 0.87 -5.78
CA ALA A 52 0.20 1.01 -4.47
C ALA A 52 1.40 0.07 -4.31
N LEU A 53 1.32 -1.17 -4.81
CA LEU A 53 2.43 -2.13 -4.78
C LEU A 53 3.60 -1.68 -5.67
N VAL A 54 3.32 -1.16 -6.87
CA VAL A 54 4.33 -0.58 -7.77
C VAL A 54 5.02 0.62 -7.12
N GLN A 55 4.25 1.50 -6.46
CA GLN A 55 4.81 2.63 -5.73
C GLN A 55 5.70 2.18 -4.58
N LEU A 56 5.29 1.15 -3.84
CA LEU A 56 6.06 0.58 -2.74
C LEU A 56 7.37 -0.04 -3.23
N GLN A 57 7.33 -0.83 -4.31
CA GLN A 57 8.54 -1.36 -4.97
C GLN A 57 9.46 -0.21 -5.44
N SER A 58 8.90 0.84 -6.03
CA SER A 58 9.67 2.02 -6.48
C SER A 58 10.35 2.74 -5.33
N ASN A 59 9.68 2.90 -4.19
CA ASN A 59 10.25 3.48 -2.99
C ASN A 59 11.42 2.62 -2.47
N TRP A 60 11.28 1.29 -2.49
CA TRP A 60 12.34 0.38 -2.05
C TRP A 60 13.57 0.49 -2.96
N MET A 61 13.38 0.51 -4.28
CA MET A 61 14.45 0.72 -5.24
C MET A 61 15.16 2.06 -5.05
N SER A 62 14.44 3.11 -4.67
CA SER A 62 15.03 4.41 -4.35
C SER A 62 15.93 4.34 -3.10
N ASP A 63 15.47 3.66 -2.06
CA ASP A 63 16.16 3.59 -0.76
C ASP A 63 17.35 2.60 -0.77
N TYR A 64 17.25 1.48 -1.49
CA TYR A 64 18.23 0.37 -1.43
C TYR A 64 18.84 -0.03 -2.78
N ARG A 65 18.45 0.61 -3.89
CA ARG A 65 18.98 0.38 -5.25
C ARG A 65 18.89 -1.07 -5.76
N ASN A 66 17.88 -1.82 -5.31
CA ASN A 66 17.51 -3.14 -5.83
C ASN A 66 15.99 -3.32 -5.70
N SER A 67 15.41 -4.33 -6.35
CA SER A 67 13.97 -4.64 -6.27
C SER A 67 13.63 -5.74 -5.25
N SER A 68 14.63 -6.40 -4.66
CA SER A 68 14.48 -7.66 -3.94
C SER A 68 13.62 -7.58 -2.68
N GLY A 69 13.38 -6.39 -2.14
CA GLY A 69 12.56 -6.19 -0.93
C GLY A 69 11.07 -6.42 -1.14
N LEU A 70 10.54 -6.04 -2.31
CA LEU A 70 9.14 -6.22 -2.67
C LEU A 70 9.03 -6.46 -4.17
N GLU A 71 8.69 -7.68 -4.53
CA GLU A 71 8.64 -8.13 -5.92
C GLU A 71 7.21 -8.35 -6.34
N LEU A 72 6.77 -7.58 -7.34
CA LEU A 72 5.54 -7.81 -8.06
C LEU A 72 5.86 -8.63 -9.32
N ASP A 73 5.23 -9.79 -9.46
CA ASP A 73 5.40 -10.69 -10.60
C ASP A 73 4.06 -10.89 -11.31
N GLU A 74 4.09 -10.87 -12.65
CA GLU A 74 2.95 -11.10 -13.54
C GLU A 74 2.90 -12.58 -13.94
N GLY A 75 2.49 -13.43 -13.00
CA GLY A 75 2.36 -14.87 -13.24
C GLY A 75 1.22 -15.24 -14.18
N SER A 76 1.27 -16.46 -14.74
CA SER A 76 0.23 -17.01 -15.63
C SER A 76 -1.16 -17.13 -14.99
N GLN A 77 -1.25 -17.02 -13.66
CA GLN A 77 -2.50 -17.08 -12.90
C GLN A 77 -2.88 -15.74 -12.25
N GLY A 78 -2.27 -14.64 -12.70
CA GLY A 78 -2.46 -13.30 -12.15
C GLY A 78 -1.27 -12.85 -11.30
N GLU A 79 -1.26 -11.56 -10.95
CA GLU A 79 -0.13 -10.95 -10.26
C GLU A 79 0.00 -11.46 -8.83
N THR A 80 1.25 -11.63 -8.42
CA THR A 80 1.63 -11.95 -7.05
C THR A 80 2.60 -10.92 -6.53
N VAL A 81 2.49 -10.62 -5.23
CA VAL A 81 3.52 -9.88 -4.52
C VAL A 81 4.24 -10.81 -3.56
N THR A 82 5.57 -10.72 -3.56
CA THR A 82 6.44 -11.38 -2.58
C THR A 82 7.16 -10.30 -1.78
N VAL A 83 7.10 -10.42 -0.46
CA VAL A 83 7.86 -9.56 0.45
C VAL A 83 9.10 -10.33 0.88
N GLU A 84 10.29 -9.74 0.73
CA GLU A 84 11.56 -10.40 1.06
C GLU A 84 11.61 -10.89 2.51
N ASP A 85 12.22 -12.05 2.73
CA ASP A 85 12.59 -12.49 4.07
C ASP A 85 13.93 -11.88 4.48
N SER A 86 13.89 -10.57 4.76
CA SER A 86 15.05 -9.83 5.23
C SER A 86 14.71 -8.91 6.40
N SER A 87 15.66 -8.76 7.32
CA SER A 87 15.53 -7.88 8.48
C SER A 87 15.42 -6.38 8.14
N ARG A 88 15.61 -6.02 6.86
CA ARG A 88 15.51 -4.64 6.37
C ARG A 88 14.08 -4.24 6.03
N VAL A 89 13.23 -5.19 5.65
CA VAL A 89 11.86 -4.93 5.19
C VAL A 89 11.02 -4.33 6.31
N ASP A 90 11.00 -4.95 7.49
CA ASP A 90 10.14 -4.53 8.60
C ASP A 90 10.37 -3.08 9.04
N PRO A 91 11.60 -2.62 9.36
CA PRO A 91 11.81 -1.22 9.72
C PRO A 91 11.56 -0.29 8.53
N TRP A 92 11.73 -0.76 7.29
CA TRP A 92 11.46 0.05 6.11
C TRP A 92 9.97 0.26 5.84
N ILE A 93 9.15 -0.80 5.94
CA ILE A 93 7.70 -0.71 5.68
C ILE A 93 6.98 0.09 6.77
N ILE A 94 7.47 0.04 8.02
CA ILE A 94 7.00 0.93 9.10
C ILE A 94 7.20 2.39 8.70
N ARG A 95 8.37 2.76 8.18
CA ARG A 95 8.61 4.13 7.69
C ARG A 95 7.69 4.52 6.52
N GLN A 96 7.32 3.58 5.65
CA GLN A 96 6.35 3.85 4.59
C GLN A 96 4.96 4.17 5.16
N ALA A 97 4.51 3.37 6.14
CA ALA A 97 3.25 3.58 6.81
C ALA A 97 3.23 4.93 7.56
N ASP A 98 4.30 5.29 8.27
CA ASP A 98 4.41 6.58 8.96
C ASP A 98 4.34 7.76 7.99
N ARG A 99 5.01 7.67 6.82
CA ARG A 99 4.93 8.71 5.78
C ARG A 99 3.50 8.88 5.26
N LEU A 100 2.80 7.79 4.98
CA LEU A 100 1.41 7.81 4.52
C LEU A 100 0.44 8.31 5.60
N ALA A 101 0.65 7.95 6.87
CA ALA A 101 -0.13 8.47 7.99
C ALA A 101 0.04 9.99 8.14
N GLY A 102 1.25 10.51 7.93
CA GLY A 102 1.51 11.94 7.84
C GLY A 102 0.73 12.61 6.70
N ALA A 103 0.74 12.00 5.51
CA ALA A 103 -0.02 12.49 4.36
C ALA A 103 -1.54 12.47 4.59
N CYS A 104 -2.07 11.42 5.23
CA CYS A 104 -3.48 11.36 5.65
C CYS A 104 -3.83 12.52 6.60
N THR A 105 -2.99 12.74 7.60
CA THR A 105 -3.18 13.81 8.59
C THR A 105 -3.21 15.19 7.92
N GLU A 106 -2.29 15.44 7.00
CA GLU A 106 -2.26 16.71 6.26
C GLU A 106 -3.51 16.88 5.40
N ARG A 107 -3.97 15.81 4.71
CA ARG A 107 -5.20 15.88 3.91
C ARG A 107 -6.44 16.16 4.73
N LEU A 108 -6.57 15.58 5.93
CA LEU A 108 -7.65 15.90 6.87
C LEU A 108 -7.57 17.36 7.34
N ARG A 109 -6.37 17.87 7.62
CA ARG A 109 -6.16 19.26 8.00
C ARG A 109 -6.59 20.21 6.89
N THR A 110 -6.18 19.96 5.65
CA THR A 110 -6.59 20.78 4.48
C THR A 110 -8.11 20.80 4.35
N PHE A 111 -8.76 19.63 4.44
CA PHE A 111 -10.23 19.54 4.37
C PHE A 111 -10.92 20.36 5.45
N ALA A 112 -10.46 20.28 6.71
CA ALA A 112 -11.06 21.04 7.81
C ALA A 112 -10.91 22.56 7.65
N VAL A 113 -9.80 23.03 7.06
CA VAL A 113 -9.59 24.46 6.75
C VAL A 113 -10.53 24.92 5.64
N ASP A 114 -10.69 24.12 4.58
CA ASP A 114 -11.56 24.44 3.44
C ASP A 114 -13.04 24.47 3.86
N GLU A 115 -13.50 23.52 4.69
CA GLU A 115 -14.86 23.48 5.23
C GLU A 115 -15.14 24.64 6.20
N GLY A 116 -14.14 25.04 6.99
CA GLY A 116 -14.21 26.23 7.85
C GLY A 116 -14.16 27.57 7.09
N SER A 117 -13.87 27.55 5.79
CA SER A 117 -13.78 28.73 4.92
C SER A 117 -15.03 28.95 4.05
N ILE A 118 -16.11 28.20 4.29
CA ILE A 118 -17.41 28.42 3.64
C ILE A 118 -18.01 29.73 4.20
N PRO A 119 -18.29 30.75 3.37
CA PRO A 119 -18.86 32.03 3.79
C PRO A 119 -20.31 31.94 4.28
#